data_AF-A0A1H4PCW6-F1
#
_entry.id   AF-A0A1H4PCW6-F1
#
_cell.length_a   1.000
_cell.length_b   1.000
_cell.length_c   1.000
_cell.angle_alpha   90.00
_cell.angle_beta   90.00
_cell.angle_gamma   90.00
#
_symmetry.space_group_name_H-M   'P 1'
#
loop_
_entity.id
_entity.type
_entity.pdbx_description
1 polymer ?
#
loop_
_entity_poly.entity_id
_entity_poly.type
_entity_poly.pdbx_seq_one_letter_code
_entity_poly.pdbx_strand_id
1 'polypeptide(L)'
;MTAVVSTFLDTELGKGKYLFFLVTFTDFESKLTAELEKQWLPFGSALGVDGTAVRAYFKRENQTFDEVQKKSWPSEVCDQMAKEQDPYMLIIDKPFYQFDPTKHKWGIVWFSKFFEHPQEIYRMFGSLAKKVKEGEDIFEWAASLTKKQKYGKLTKYFDVKPGIFGFTVDIKSALKDLAGINQ
;
A
#
# COMPACT_ATOMS: atom_id res chain seq x y z
N MET A 1 -9.02 -11.86 1.45
CA MET A 1 -10.00 -11.89 0.33
C MET A 1 -9.48 -11.05 -0.84
N THR A 2 -9.96 -11.26 -2.08
CA THR A 2 -9.70 -10.36 -3.22
C THR A 2 -11.02 -9.85 -3.81
N ALA A 3 -11.09 -8.55 -4.11
CA ALA A 3 -12.24 -7.91 -4.74
C ALA A 3 -11.79 -7.14 -6.01
N VAL A 4 -12.62 -7.20 -7.05
CA VAL A 4 -12.49 -6.38 -8.25
C VAL A 4 -13.74 -5.52 -8.35
N VAL A 5 -13.58 -4.20 -8.41
CA VAL A 5 -14.69 -3.26 -8.23
C VAL A 5 -14.75 -2.21 -9.34
N SER A 6 -15.93 -1.61 -9.54
CA SER A 6 -16.09 -0.49 -10.50
C SER A 6 -15.82 0.88 -9.88
N THR A 7 -15.85 0.97 -8.55
CA THR A 7 -15.60 2.17 -7.75
C THR A 7 -15.01 1.73 -6.41
N PHE A 8 -14.13 2.53 -5.82
CA PHE A 8 -13.66 2.29 -4.46
C PHE A 8 -14.66 2.76 -3.42
N LEU A 9 -15.54 3.72 -3.75
CA LEU A 9 -16.54 4.27 -2.83
C LEU A 9 -17.42 3.21 -2.16
N ASP A 10 -17.80 2.16 -2.90
CA ASP A 10 -18.64 1.06 -2.40
C ASP A 10 -17.85 -0.02 -1.64
N THR A 11 -16.54 0.17 -1.46
CA THR A 11 -15.71 -0.83 -0.79
C THR A 11 -15.85 -0.71 0.72
N GLU A 12 -16.42 -1.76 1.31
CA GLU A 12 -16.58 -1.90 2.75
C GLU A 12 -15.49 -2.78 3.38
N LEU A 13 -15.24 -2.54 4.66
CA LEU A 13 -14.29 -3.33 5.45
C LEU A 13 -14.80 -4.76 5.73
N GLY A 14 -16.13 -4.94 5.78
CA GLY A 14 -16.76 -6.19 6.18
C GLY A 14 -16.32 -6.61 7.59
N LYS A 15 -15.90 -7.87 7.74
CA LYS A 15 -15.32 -8.42 8.98
C LYS A 15 -13.80 -8.23 9.08
N GLY A 16 -13.18 -7.63 8.07
CA GLY A 16 -11.74 -7.42 8.02
C GLY A 16 -11.29 -6.28 8.92
N LYS A 17 -9.97 -6.11 9.00
CA LYS A 17 -9.30 -5.00 9.68
C LYS A 17 -8.74 -3.99 8.69
N TYR A 18 -8.38 -4.44 7.48
CA TYR A 18 -7.71 -3.61 6.50
C TYR A 18 -8.23 -3.81 5.08
N LEU A 19 -8.22 -2.73 4.32
CA LEU A 19 -8.40 -2.72 2.86
C LEU A 19 -7.07 -2.33 2.21
N PHE A 20 -6.66 -3.11 1.21
CA PHE A 20 -5.45 -2.90 0.42
C PHE A 20 -5.87 -2.61 -1.02
N PHE A 21 -5.87 -1.36 -1.42
CA PHE A 21 -6.24 -0.92 -2.77
C PHE A 21 -5.01 -0.88 -3.66
N LEU A 22 -5.00 -1.67 -4.72
CA LEU A 22 -4.08 -1.44 -5.84
C LEU A 22 -4.64 -0.30 -6.68
N VAL A 23 -3.94 0.83 -6.69
CA VAL A 23 -4.30 2.02 -7.45
C VAL A 23 -3.38 2.12 -8.65
N THR A 24 -3.98 2.23 -9.83
CA THR A 24 -3.30 2.31 -11.13
C THR A 24 -3.85 3.53 -11.88
N PHE A 25 -3.00 4.17 -12.69
CA PHE A 25 -3.34 5.36 -13.47
C PHE A 25 -3.23 5.14 -14.99
N THR A 26 -2.50 4.11 -15.41
CA THR A 26 -2.27 3.84 -16.84
C THR A 26 -2.44 2.36 -17.14
N ASP A 27 -2.80 2.10 -18.39
CA ASP A 27 -2.90 0.75 -18.95
C ASP A 27 -1.58 0.20 -19.48
N PHE A 28 -0.46 0.88 -19.24
CA PHE A 28 0.83 0.43 -19.77
C PHE A 28 1.28 -0.87 -19.10
N GLU A 29 1.38 -1.92 -19.91
CA GLU A 29 2.02 -3.17 -19.51
C GLU A 29 3.52 -2.94 -19.31
N SER A 30 3.99 -3.24 -18.10
CA SER A 30 5.38 -3.18 -17.69
C SER A 30 5.72 -4.44 -16.89
N LYS A 31 7.02 -4.71 -16.70
CA LYS A 31 7.45 -5.80 -15.81
C LYS A 31 6.89 -5.63 -14.39
N LEU A 32 6.68 -4.38 -13.97
CA LEU A 32 6.11 -4.05 -12.68
C LEU A 32 4.63 -4.42 -12.60
N THR A 33 3.81 -3.98 -13.56
CA THR A 33 2.38 -4.27 -13.59
C THR A 33 2.13 -5.77 -13.79
N ALA A 34 2.94 -6.45 -14.60
CA ALA A 34 2.86 -7.91 -14.76
C ALA A 34 3.14 -8.68 -13.45
N GLU A 35 4.15 -8.26 -12.67
CA GLU A 35 4.43 -8.91 -11.38
C GLU A 35 3.37 -8.56 -10.34
N LEU A 36 2.83 -7.34 -10.33
CA LEU A 36 1.69 -6.97 -9.47
C LEU A 36 0.48 -7.85 -9.77
N GLU A 37 0.09 -7.97 -11.04
CA GLU A 37 -1.03 -8.81 -11.48
C GLU A 37 -0.87 -10.27 -11.03
N LYS A 38 0.33 -10.82 -11.20
CA LYS A 38 0.67 -12.19 -10.78
C LYS A 38 0.56 -12.39 -9.28
N GLN A 39 0.97 -11.41 -8.48
CA GLN A 39 1.06 -11.54 -7.01
C GLN A 39 -0.20 -11.06 -6.27
N TRP A 40 -1.08 -10.28 -6.92
CA TRP A 40 -2.23 -9.65 -6.26
C TRP A 40 -3.25 -10.65 -5.70
N LEU A 41 -3.63 -11.65 -6.50
CA LEU A 41 -4.58 -12.69 -6.07
C LEU A 41 -4.01 -13.58 -4.94
N PRO A 42 -2.76 -14.09 -5.04
CA PRO A 42 -2.11 -14.76 -3.91
C PRO A 42 -2.03 -13.90 -2.66
N PHE A 43 -1.72 -12.61 -2.79
CA PHE A 43 -1.68 -11.68 -1.67
C PHE A 43 -3.05 -11.56 -0.98
N GLY A 44 -4.11 -11.30 -1.75
CA GLY A 44 -5.47 -11.24 -1.20
C GLY A 44 -5.90 -12.54 -0.53
N SER A 45 -5.53 -13.69 -1.08
CA SER A 45 -5.76 -14.99 -0.42
C SER A 45 -4.98 -15.11 0.89
N ALA A 46 -3.73 -14.65 0.90
CA ALA A 46 -2.85 -14.72 2.06
C ALA A 46 -3.29 -13.80 3.21
N LEU A 47 -4.07 -12.74 2.96
CA LEU A 47 -4.64 -11.87 3.99
C LEU A 47 -5.73 -12.56 4.84
N GLY A 48 -6.32 -13.66 4.37
CA GLY A 48 -7.38 -14.37 5.10
C GLY A 48 -8.64 -13.52 5.28
N VAL A 49 -9.20 -13.54 6.49
CA VAL A 49 -10.43 -12.80 6.88
C VAL A 49 -10.15 -11.40 7.39
N ASP A 50 -8.91 -11.10 7.80
CA ASP A 50 -8.50 -9.82 8.39
C ASP A 50 -8.16 -8.76 7.35
N GLY A 51 -8.10 -9.11 6.06
CA GLY A 51 -7.82 -8.14 5.00
C GLY A 51 -8.43 -8.48 3.64
N THR A 52 -8.69 -7.42 2.88
CA THR A 52 -9.18 -7.52 1.50
C THR A 52 -8.26 -6.77 0.56
N ALA A 53 -7.73 -7.46 -0.45
CA ALA A 53 -7.02 -6.87 -1.57
C ALA A 53 -8.03 -6.43 -2.64
N VAL A 54 -8.07 -5.15 -2.96
CA VAL A 54 -9.08 -4.51 -3.82
C VAL A 54 -8.39 -3.91 -5.02
N ARG A 55 -8.92 -4.15 -6.22
CA ARG A 55 -8.48 -3.44 -7.43
C ARG A 55 -9.68 -3.01 -8.26
N ALA A 56 -9.49 -2.00 -9.10
CA ALA A 56 -10.51 -1.62 -10.05
C ALA A 56 -10.58 -2.60 -11.22
N TYR A 57 -11.70 -2.64 -11.92
CA TYR A 57 -11.70 -3.10 -13.31
C TYR A 57 -10.83 -2.18 -14.14
N PHE A 58 -10.11 -2.74 -15.11
CA PHE A 58 -9.24 -2.00 -16.03
C PHE A 58 -9.90 -0.74 -16.63
N LYS A 59 -11.14 -0.83 -17.10
CA LYS A 59 -11.90 0.33 -17.65
C LYS A 59 -12.31 1.39 -16.62
N ARG A 60 -12.00 1.17 -15.34
CA ARG A 60 -12.40 2.00 -14.20
C ARG A 60 -11.20 2.53 -13.41
N GLU A 61 -9.97 2.22 -13.81
CA GLU A 61 -8.75 2.63 -13.09
C GLU A 61 -8.67 4.15 -12.92
N ASN A 62 -8.84 4.92 -14.01
CA ASN A 62 -8.86 6.39 -13.96
C ASN A 62 -9.94 6.92 -13.00
N GLN A 63 -11.14 6.34 -13.01
CA GLN A 63 -12.23 6.75 -12.12
C GLN A 63 -11.85 6.50 -10.66
N THR A 64 -11.34 5.30 -10.34
CA THR A 64 -10.94 4.97 -8.97
C THR A 64 -9.70 5.75 -8.51
N PHE A 65 -8.80 6.10 -9.42
CA PHE A 65 -7.68 6.98 -9.15
C PHE A 65 -8.17 8.40 -8.78
N ASP A 66 -9.10 8.97 -9.55
CA ASP A 66 -9.73 10.26 -9.24
C ASP A 66 -10.43 10.24 -7.87
N GLU A 67 -11.09 9.13 -7.52
CA GLU A 67 -11.71 8.94 -6.21
C GLU A 67 -10.68 8.98 -5.07
N VAL A 68 -9.49 8.41 -5.27
CA VAL A 68 -8.38 8.48 -4.31
C VAL A 68 -7.84 9.92 -4.24
N GLN A 69 -7.57 10.56 -5.37
CA GLN A 69 -6.99 11.91 -5.40
C GLN A 69 -7.90 12.99 -4.79
N LYS A 70 -9.23 12.80 -4.83
CA LYS A 70 -10.20 13.74 -4.23
C LYS A 70 -10.20 13.75 -2.70
N LYS A 71 -9.49 12.81 -2.03
CA LYS A 71 -9.35 12.83 -0.58
C LYS A 71 -8.40 13.95 -0.14
N SER A 72 -8.55 14.41 1.10
CA SER A 72 -7.80 15.55 1.66
C SER A 72 -6.37 15.17 2.09
N TRP A 73 -5.57 14.64 1.16
CA TRP A 73 -4.21 14.19 1.43
C TRP A 73 -3.28 15.35 1.86
N PRO A 74 -2.22 15.05 2.63
CA PRO A 74 -1.11 15.99 2.82
C PRO A 74 -0.53 16.43 1.46
N SER A 75 -0.07 17.68 1.39
CA SER A 75 0.48 18.28 0.16
C SER A 75 1.55 17.43 -0.51
N GLU A 76 2.43 16.81 0.27
CA GLU A 76 3.53 16.00 -0.22
C GLU A 76 3.04 14.71 -0.89
N VAL A 77 1.96 14.14 -0.38
CA VAL A 77 1.31 12.97 -0.98
C VAL A 77 0.60 13.37 -2.27
N CYS A 78 -0.11 14.51 -2.27
CA CYS A 78 -0.70 15.06 -3.50
C CYS A 78 0.36 15.28 -4.59
N ASP A 79 1.48 15.90 -4.22
CA ASP A 79 2.60 16.16 -5.12
C ASP A 79 3.20 14.86 -5.67
N GLN A 80 3.29 13.82 -4.84
CA GLN A 80 3.79 12.52 -5.28
C GLN A 80 2.79 11.80 -6.20
N MET A 81 1.50 11.77 -5.85
CA MET A 81 0.43 11.23 -6.72
C MET A 81 0.35 11.95 -8.08
N ALA A 82 0.66 13.25 -8.13
CA ALA A 82 0.67 14.02 -9.37
C ALA A 82 1.92 13.76 -10.24
N LYS A 83 3.04 13.37 -9.62
CA LYS A 83 4.33 13.13 -10.31
C LYS A 83 4.51 11.68 -10.75
N GLU A 84 4.08 10.72 -9.92
CA GLU A 84 4.23 9.30 -10.18
C GLU A 84 2.98 8.75 -10.88
N GLN A 85 3.16 8.23 -12.10
CA GLN A 85 2.11 7.52 -12.83
C GLN A 85 2.11 6.00 -12.56
N ASP A 86 3.04 5.57 -11.70
CA ASP A 86 3.26 4.17 -11.39
C ASP A 86 2.18 3.65 -10.42
N PRO A 87 1.87 2.34 -10.48
CA PRO A 87 0.98 1.75 -9.50
C PRO A 87 1.46 2.00 -8.07
N TYR A 88 0.51 2.14 -7.15
CA TYR A 88 0.79 2.14 -5.72
C TYR A 88 -0.29 1.38 -4.98
N MET A 89 0.03 0.93 -3.77
CA MET A 89 -0.94 0.31 -2.88
C MET A 89 -1.30 1.29 -1.76
N LEU A 90 -2.58 1.58 -1.64
CA LEU A 90 -3.15 2.31 -0.51
C LEU A 90 -3.70 1.30 0.52
N ILE A 91 -3.34 1.48 1.78
CA ILE A 91 -3.77 0.64 2.89
C ILE A 91 -4.56 1.49 3.87
N ILE A 92 -5.78 1.08 4.22
CA ILE A 92 -6.66 1.80 5.16
C ILE A 92 -7.41 0.85 6.10
N ASP A 93 -7.87 1.36 7.23
CA ASP A 93 -8.63 0.63 8.27
C ASP A 93 -10.11 1.06 8.36
N LYS A 94 -10.61 1.77 7.34
CA LYS A 94 -12.00 2.25 7.24
C LYS A 94 -12.59 1.90 5.87
N PRO A 95 -13.94 1.80 5.77
CA PRO A 95 -14.61 1.83 4.48
C PRO A 95 -14.18 3.06 3.68
N PHE A 96 -13.99 2.90 2.36
CA PHE A 96 -13.35 3.94 1.55
C PHE A 96 -14.16 5.25 1.51
N TYR A 97 -15.50 5.18 1.50
CA TYR A 97 -16.34 6.39 1.52
C TYR A 97 -16.19 7.20 2.82
N GLN A 98 -15.93 6.55 3.96
CA GLN A 98 -15.70 7.20 5.26
C GLN A 98 -14.25 7.62 5.49
N PHE A 99 -13.33 7.04 4.72
CA PHE A 99 -11.91 7.30 4.87
C PHE A 99 -11.55 8.76 4.59
N ASP A 100 -10.71 9.31 5.47
CA ASP A 100 -10.24 10.70 5.48
C ASP A 100 -8.79 10.66 5.95
N PRO A 101 -7.81 10.95 5.07
CA PRO A 101 -6.39 10.82 5.40
C PRO A 101 -5.90 11.82 6.46
N THR A 102 -6.71 12.83 6.82
CA THR A 102 -6.42 13.77 7.91
C THR A 102 -6.83 13.24 9.28
N LYS A 103 -7.69 12.21 9.33
CA LYS A 103 -8.29 11.69 10.58
C LYS A 103 -8.03 10.20 10.82
N HIS A 104 -7.77 9.44 9.76
CA HIS A 104 -7.73 7.98 9.80
C HIS A 104 -6.35 7.45 9.48
N LYS A 105 -6.03 6.26 9.99
CA LYS A 105 -4.75 5.60 9.72
C LYS A 105 -4.67 5.18 8.26
N TRP A 106 -3.54 5.46 7.61
CA TRP A 106 -3.28 5.02 6.24
C TRP A 106 -1.82 4.69 5.98
N GLY A 107 -1.59 3.90 4.93
CA GLY A 107 -0.28 3.55 4.42
C GLY A 107 -0.26 3.63 2.90
N ILE A 108 0.80 4.18 2.32
CA ILE A 108 1.04 4.12 0.87
C ILE A 108 2.35 3.41 0.59
N VAL A 109 2.28 2.43 -0.32
CA VAL A 109 3.43 1.73 -0.88
C VAL A 109 3.54 2.08 -2.35
N TRP A 110 4.59 2.83 -2.71
CA TRP A 110 4.86 3.22 -4.09
C TRP A 110 5.62 2.11 -4.81
N PHE A 111 5.01 1.53 -5.86
CA PHE A 111 5.65 0.42 -6.57
C PHE A 111 6.73 0.86 -7.57
N SER A 112 6.83 2.16 -7.86
CA SER A 112 7.92 2.77 -8.64
C SER A 112 9.31 2.33 -8.14
N LYS A 113 9.45 2.06 -6.84
CA LYS A 113 10.70 1.58 -6.22
C LYS A 113 11.12 0.17 -6.62
N PHE A 114 10.20 -0.61 -7.17
CA PHE A 114 10.41 -2.00 -7.58
C PHE A 114 10.70 -2.15 -9.08
N PHE A 115 10.82 -1.07 -9.86
CA PHE A 115 11.08 -1.19 -11.30
C PHE A 115 12.31 -2.03 -11.66
N GLU A 116 13.39 -1.86 -10.91
CA GLU A 116 14.63 -2.62 -11.12
C GLU A 116 14.52 -4.07 -10.63
N HIS A 117 13.68 -4.32 -9.62
CA HIS A 117 13.53 -5.62 -8.96
C HIS A 117 12.05 -5.99 -8.71
N PRO A 118 11.20 -6.14 -9.75
CA PRO A 118 9.77 -6.38 -9.57
C PRO A 118 9.49 -7.65 -8.76
N GLN A 119 10.33 -8.66 -8.89
CA GLN A 119 10.24 -9.91 -8.15
C GLN A 119 10.30 -9.73 -6.63
N GLU A 120 10.75 -8.61 -6.09
CA GLU A 120 10.76 -8.41 -4.64
C GLU A 120 9.38 -8.14 -4.04
N ILE A 121 8.38 -7.85 -4.89
CA ILE A 121 6.99 -7.63 -4.48
C ILE A 121 6.40 -8.83 -3.74
N TYR A 122 6.72 -10.07 -4.13
CA TYR A 122 6.20 -11.26 -3.44
C TYR A 122 6.65 -11.30 -1.97
N ARG A 123 7.88 -10.85 -1.67
CA ARG A 123 8.41 -10.85 -0.30
C ARG A 123 7.67 -9.84 0.55
N MET A 124 7.45 -8.64 -0.01
CA MET A 124 6.71 -7.58 0.64
C MET A 124 5.27 -7.99 0.95
N PHE A 125 4.55 -8.54 -0.04
CA PHE A 125 3.20 -9.06 0.16
C PHE A 125 3.17 -10.20 1.17
N GLY A 126 4.17 -11.10 1.15
CA GLY A 126 4.32 -12.16 2.15
C GLY A 126 4.50 -11.61 3.56
N SER A 127 5.37 -10.61 3.75
CA SER A 127 5.58 -9.96 5.05
C SER A 127 4.32 -9.27 5.56
N LEU A 128 3.64 -8.49 4.70
CA LEU A 128 2.39 -7.81 5.06
C LEU A 128 1.29 -8.81 5.45
N ALA A 129 1.07 -9.83 4.61
CA ALA A 129 0.05 -10.84 4.88
C ALA A 129 0.34 -11.63 6.16
N LYS A 130 1.61 -11.94 6.44
CA LYS A 130 2.03 -12.56 7.70
C LYS A 130 1.66 -11.70 8.90
N LYS A 131 1.95 -10.39 8.85
CA LYS A 131 1.65 -9.46 9.94
C LYS A 131 0.16 -9.31 10.21
N VAL A 132 -0.64 -9.23 9.15
CA VAL A 132 -2.11 -9.23 9.24
C VAL A 132 -2.62 -10.51 9.91
N LYS A 133 -2.11 -11.69 9.50
CA LYS A 133 -2.48 -12.99 10.09
C LYS A 133 -2.06 -13.17 11.54
N GLU A 134 -0.92 -12.62 11.92
CA GLU A 134 -0.43 -12.61 13.31
C GLU A 134 -1.26 -11.66 14.20
N GLY A 135 -2.18 -10.88 13.61
CA GLY A 135 -3.02 -9.93 14.32
C GLY A 135 -2.28 -8.66 14.72
N GLU A 136 -1.07 -8.43 14.20
CA GLU A 136 -0.29 -7.23 14.46
C GLU A 136 -0.95 -5.99 13.79
N ASP A 137 -0.83 -4.83 14.45
CA ASP A 137 -1.21 -3.56 13.83
C ASP A 137 -0.16 -3.22 12.75
N ILE A 138 -0.58 -3.26 11.48
CA ILE A 138 0.33 -3.03 10.35
C ILE A 138 0.88 -1.60 10.32
N PHE A 139 0.15 -0.62 10.86
CA PHE A 139 0.60 0.76 10.98
C PHE A 139 1.66 0.90 12.07
N GLU A 140 1.49 0.23 13.20
CA GLU A 140 2.50 0.19 14.26
C GLU A 140 3.76 -0.56 13.82
N TRP A 141 3.58 -1.71 13.15
CA TRP A 141 4.67 -2.47 12.57
C TRP A 141 5.44 -1.63 11.55
N ALA A 142 4.75 -0.98 10.60
CA ALA A 142 5.38 -0.10 9.62
C ALA A 142 6.13 1.05 10.31
N ALA A 143 5.50 1.71 11.28
CA ALA A 143 6.13 2.77 12.09
C ALA A 143 7.40 2.27 12.81
N SER A 144 7.43 1.01 13.28
CA SER A 144 8.59 0.42 13.94
C SER A 144 9.80 0.25 13.01
N LEU A 145 9.57 -0.05 11.72
CA LEU A 145 10.63 -0.15 10.72
C LEU A 145 11.32 1.20 10.51
N THR A 146 10.53 2.28 10.54
CA THR A 146 11.03 3.66 10.42
C THR A 146 11.92 4.06 11.60
N LYS A 147 11.52 3.67 12.83
CA LYS A 147 12.27 3.97 14.05
C LYS A 147 13.61 3.27 14.09
N LYS A 148 13.67 2.00 13.65
CA LYS A 148 14.93 1.25 13.52
C LYS A 148 15.88 1.90 12.51
N GLN A 149 15.34 2.41 11.40
CA GLN A 149 16.14 3.13 10.40
C GLN A 149 16.62 4.52 10.87
N LYS A 150 15.91 5.18 11.80
CA LYS A 150 16.28 6.51 12.33
C LYS A 150 17.59 6.51 13.15
N TYR A 151 18.05 5.34 13.60
CA TYR A 151 19.40 5.17 14.18
C TYR A 151 20.49 4.94 13.12
N GLY A 152 20.13 4.82 11.83
CA GLY A 152 21.01 4.89 10.67
C GLY A 152 20.75 6.17 9.85
N LYS A 153 21.70 6.57 8.99
CA LYS A 153 21.64 7.81 8.17
C LYS A 153 20.58 7.79 7.04
N LEU A 154 19.39 7.21 7.25
CA LEU A 154 18.38 6.98 6.20
C LEU A 154 17.00 7.50 6.64
N THR A 155 16.91 8.78 6.99
CA THR A 155 15.65 9.45 7.37
C THR A 155 14.76 9.87 6.19
N LYS A 156 15.13 9.54 4.94
CA LYS A 156 14.40 9.95 3.72
C LYS A 156 13.38 8.92 3.21
N TYR A 157 13.26 7.77 3.85
CA TYR A 157 12.62 6.58 3.27
C TYR A 157 11.25 6.25 3.89
N PHE A 158 10.96 6.89 5.02
CA PHE A 158 9.73 6.73 5.76
C PHE A 158 9.43 8.03 6.50
N ASP A 159 8.41 8.76 6.05
CA ASP A 159 7.98 9.96 6.76
C ASP A 159 6.74 9.63 7.60
N VAL A 160 6.97 9.39 8.89
CA VAL A 160 5.91 9.34 9.90
C VAL A 160 6.00 10.65 10.65
N LYS A 161 5.28 11.68 10.18
CA LYS A 161 5.25 12.98 10.87
C LYS A 161 4.30 12.91 12.07
N PRO A 162 4.69 13.39 13.25
CA PRO A 162 3.78 13.52 14.39
C PRO A 162 2.56 14.39 13.99
N GLY A 163 1.35 13.86 14.15
CA GLY A 163 0.10 14.53 13.75
C GLY A 163 -0.41 14.17 12.35
N ILE A 164 0.36 13.42 11.55
CA ILE A 164 -0.12 12.80 10.30
C ILE A 164 -0.47 11.34 10.63
N PHE A 165 -1.72 10.94 10.37
CA PHE A 165 -2.20 9.56 10.58
C PHE A 165 -1.73 8.60 9.47
N GLY A 166 -0.56 8.84 8.88
CA GLY A 166 -0.13 8.21 7.64
C GLY A 166 1.31 7.75 7.66
N PHE A 167 1.60 6.72 6.88
CA PHE A 167 2.96 6.36 6.53
C PHE A 167 3.13 6.19 5.02
N THR A 168 4.31 6.55 4.53
CA THR A 168 4.77 6.20 3.18
C THR A 168 5.96 5.24 3.33
N VAL A 169 5.92 4.12 2.61
CA VAL A 169 6.95 3.07 2.73
C VAL A 169 7.84 3.08 1.49
N ASP A 170 9.13 3.32 1.66
CA ASP A 170 10.15 2.95 0.69
C ASP A 170 10.79 1.61 1.08
N ILE A 171 10.42 0.56 0.35
CA ILE A 171 10.56 -0.83 0.79
C ILE A 171 11.94 -1.43 0.48
N LYS A 172 12.73 -0.77 -0.36
CA LYS A 172 14.04 -1.29 -0.82
C LYS A 172 15.02 -1.56 0.35
N SER A 173 14.91 -0.81 1.45
CA SER A 173 15.70 -1.03 2.67
C SER A 173 14.97 -1.92 3.69
N ALA A 174 13.65 -1.82 3.81
CA ALA A 174 12.88 -2.66 4.73
C ALA A 174 12.94 -4.14 4.35
N LEU A 175 13.00 -4.48 3.05
CA LEU A 175 13.15 -5.86 2.61
C LEU A 175 14.48 -6.50 2.96
N LYS A 176 15.57 -5.73 3.10
CA LYS A 176 16.86 -6.28 3.56
C LYS A 176 16.77 -6.72 5.02
N ASP A 177 16.14 -5.91 5.85
CA ASP A 177 15.90 -6.21 7.27
C ASP A 177 14.84 -7.32 7.44
N LEU A 178 13.78 -7.32 6.62
CA LEU A 178 12.70 -8.32 6.66
C LEU A 178 13.10 -9.67 6.07
N ALA A 179 14.10 -9.71 5.18
CA ALA A 179 14.67 -10.95 4.63
C ALA A 179 15.69 -11.60 5.57
N GLY A 180 15.98 -11.01 6.74
CA GLY A 180 16.98 -11.54 7.67
C GLY A 180 18.40 -11.51 7.11
N ILE A 181 18.68 -10.67 6.10
CA ILE A 181 20.01 -10.50 5.54
C ILE A 181 20.73 -9.44 6.37
N ASN A 182 21.07 -9.81 7.60
CA ASN A 182 22.23 -9.22 8.24
C ASN A 182 23.44 -9.71 7.45
N GLN A 183 24.23 -8.79 6.88
CA GLN A 183 25.64 -9.09 6.67
C GLN A 183 26.34 -9.20 8.02
#